data_AF-A0A8E0KSS8-F1
#
_entry.id   AF-A0A8E0KSS8-F1
#
_cell.length_a   1.000
_cell.length_b   1.000
_cell.length_c   1.000
_cell.angle_alpha   90.00
_cell.angle_beta   90.00
_cell.angle_gamma   90.00
#
_symmetry.space_group_name_H-M   'P 1'
#
loop_
_entity.id
_entity.type
_entity.pdbx_description
1 polymer ?
#
loop_
_entity_poly.entity_id
_entity_poly.type
_entity_poly.pdbx_seq_one_letter_code
_entity_poly.pdbx_strand_id
1 'polypeptide(L)'
;MKLNARQVETAKPKDKTYKMADGGGLYLEVSAKGSKYWRMKYRRPSDKKEDRLAFGVWPTVTLAQARAKRDEAKKLLAQGIDPKAEQKEAQAENSGAYTFETIAREWHASNKRWSEDHRLRVLRYLELYIFPYIGSSDIRQLKTSHLLAPIKKVDASGKHDVAQRLQQRVTAIMRMPYRTIISTLIQPVTWPVRYRQPKRDITPPYPPAGSLSFLLVLLHIVGV
;
A
#
# COMPACT_ATOMS: atom_id res chain seq x y z
N MET A 1 -37.29 16.80 15.20
CA MET A 1 -38.30 15.81 14.77
C MET A 1 -37.56 14.62 14.15
N LYS A 2 -37.98 13.38 14.41
CA LYS A 2 -37.42 12.18 13.74
C LYS A 2 -38.19 11.95 12.43
N LEU A 3 -37.55 11.35 11.42
CA LEU A 3 -38.22 10.98 10.17
C LEU A 3 -38.99 9.65 10.34
N ASN A 4 -40.06 9.51 9.57
CA ASN A 4 -40.70 8.23 9.30
C ASN A 4 -40.41 7.76 7.87
N ALA A 5 -40.64 6.47 7.58
CA ALA A 5 -40.33 5.91 6.25
C ALA A 5 -41.12 6.57 5.12
N ARG A 6 -42.41 6.87 5.35
CA ARG A 6 -43.29 7.52 4.37
C ARG A 6 -42.79 8.91 3.98
N GLN A 7 -42.32 9.72 4.92
CA GLN A 7 -41.73 11.05 4.66
C GLN A 7 -40.47 10.96 3.78
N VAL A 8 -39.64 9.94 3.96
CA VAL A 8 -38.44 9.69 3.14
C VAL A 8 -38.82 9.30 1.71
N GLU A 9 -39.83 8.44 1.57
CA GLU A 9 -40.36 7.98 0.29
C GLU A 9 -41.03 9.13 -0.49
N THR A 10 -41.96 9.86 0.13
CA THR A 10 -42.69 10.97 -0.49
C THR A 10 -41.87 12.26 -0.67
N ALA A 11 -40.60 12.29 -0.22
CA ALA A 11 -39.71 13.42 -0.42
C ALA A 11 -39.43 13.64 -1.93
N LYS A 12 -40.05 14.67 -2.52
CA LYS A 12 -39.83 15.07 -3.91
C LYS A 12 -38.64 16.03 -4.05
N PRO A 13 -37.87 15.99 -5.16
CA PRO A 13 -36.90 17.04 -5.44
C PRO A 13 -37.55 18.43 -5.48
N LYS A 14 -36.74 19.45 -5.22
CA LYS A 14 -37.05 20.88 -5.34
C LYS A 14 -35.91 21.55 -6.11
N ASP A 15 -36.12 22.78 -6.57
CA ASP A 15 -35.13 23.56 -7.35
C ASP A 15 -33.76 23.69 -6.66
N LYS A 16 -33.74 23.59 -5.33
CA LYS A 16 -32.52 23.60 -4.50
C LYS A 16 -32.45 22.37 -3.61
N THR A 17 -31.25 21.81 -3.48
CA THR A 17 -30.94 20.71 -2.57
C THR A 17 -31.32 21.06 -1.13
N TYR A 18 -32.15 20.24 -0.51
CA TYR A 18 -32.64 20.47 0.87
C TYR A 18 -32.35 19.27 1.79
N LYS A 19 -32.49 19.50 3.10
CA LYS A 19 -32.11 18.55 4.14
C LYS A 19 -33.30 18.26 5.06
N MET A 20 -33.54 16.98 5.34
CA MET A 20 -34.56 16.51 6.27
C MET A 20 -33.85 15.84 7.45
N ALA A 21 -33.91 16.42 8.65
CA ALA A 21 -33.18 15.90 9.81
C ALA A 21 -33.90 14.70 10.44
N ASP A 22 -33.15 13.65 10.77
CA ASP A 22 -33.62 12.50 11.57
C ASP A 22 -33.18 12.58 13.03
N GLY A 23 -32.11 13.34 13.31
CA GLY A 23 -31.60 13.57 14.66
C GLY A 23 -30.27 12.86 14.94
N GLY A 24 -29.58 13.31 15.99
CA GLY A 24 -28.24 12.82 16.32
C GLY A 24 -27.20 13.05 15.23
N GLY A 25 -27.35 14.15 14.45
CA GLY A 25 -26.49 14.50 13.32
C GLY A 25 -26.94 13.92 11.97
N LEU A 26 -27.79 12.88 11.95
CA LEU A 26 -28.29 12.24 10.73
C LEU A 26 -29.35 13.10 10.03
N TYR A 27 -29.24 13.19 8.71
CA TYR A 27 -30.21 13.83 7.82
C TYR A 27 -30.23 13.15 6.44
N LEU A 28 -31.38 13.25 5.77
CA LEU A 28 -31.54 12.94 4.35
C LEU A 28 -31.26 14.22 3.55
N GLU A 29 -30.35 14.16 2.57
CA GLU A 29 -30.10 15.24 1.63
C GLU A 29 -30.75 14.90 0.29
N VAL A 30 -31.78 15.65 -0.09
CA VAL A 30 -32.50 15.45 -1.35
C VAL A 30 -31.95 16.43 -2.37
N SER A 31 -31.28 15.90 -3.40
CA SER A 31 -30.75 16.69 -4.52
C SER A 31 -31.88 17.21 -5.40
N ALA A 32 -31.66 18.36 -6.06
CA ALA A 32 -32.54 18.83 -7.13
C ALA A 32 -32.71 17.81 -8.27
N LYS A 33 -31.72 16.90 -8.48
CA LYS A 33 -31.81 15.79 -9.44
C LYS A 33 -32.63 14.57 -8.96
N GLY A 34 -33.27 14.64 -7.79
CA GLY A 34 -34.09 13.55 -7.23
C GLY A 34 -33.33 12.53 -6.36
N SER A 35 -32.00 12.43 -6.49
CA SER A 35 -31.17 11.54 -5.67
C SER A 35 -31.23 11.90 -4.18
N LYS A 36 -31.48 10.91 -3.31
CA LYS A 36 -31.63 11.09 -1.85
C LYS A 36 -30.48 10.42 -1.10
N TYR A 37 -29.65 11.21 -0.42
CA TYR A 37 -28.42 10.75 0.25
C TYR A 37 -28.57 10.74 1.77
N TRP A 38 -28.19 9.64 2.41
CA TRP A 38 -28.07 9.58 3.87
C TRP A 38 -26.72 10.15 4.33
N ARG A 39 -26.75 11.18 5.17
CA ARG A 39 -25.54 11.84 5.67
C ARG A 39 -25.64 12.17 7.15
N MET A 40 -24.51 12.14 7.84
CA MET A 40 -24.38 12.59 9.23
C MET A 40 -23.41 13.75 9.33
N LYS A 41 -23.84 14.86 9.94
CA LYS A 41 -22.92 15.89 10.45
C LYS A 41 -22.32 15.42 11.77
N TYR A 42 -21.02 15.57 11.92
CA TYR A 42 -20.29 15.31 13.16
C TYR A 42 -19.09 16.24 13.29
N ARG A 43 -18.40 16.21 14.45
CA ARG A 43 -17.12 16.88 14.64
C ARG A 43 -16.03 15.83 14.76
N ARG A 44 -14.95 15.99 13.99
CA ARG A 44 -13.84 15.02 14.01
C ARG A 44 -13.17 14.99 15.37
N PRO A 45 -12.75 13.81 15.87
CA PRO A 45 -12.17 13.70 17.21
C PRO A 45 -10.83 14.44 17.31
N SER A 46 -10.05 14.45 16.21
CA SER A 46 -8.71 15.04 16.08
C SER A 46 -8.70 16.58 16.07
N ASP A 47 -9.34 17.21 15.08
CA ASP A 47 -9.28 18.67 14.88
C ASP A 47 -10.55 19.44 15.31
N LYS A 48 -11.55 18.73 15.86
CA LYS A 48 -12.87 19.23 16.26
C LYS A 48 -13.67 19.95 15.16
N LYS A 49 -13.21 19.97 13.91
CA LYS A 49 -13.91 20.63 12.79
C LYS A 49 -15.14 19.84 12.39
N GLU A 50 -16.14 20.55 11.85
CA GLU A 50 -17.34 19.90 11.30
C GLU A 50 -16.99 19.16 10.00
N ASP A 51 -17.40 17.89 9.93
CA ASP A 51 -17.33 17.09 8.71
C ASP A 51 -18.68 16.36 8.50
N ARG A 52 -18.83 15.78 7.30
CA ARG A 52 -20.00 15.01 6.87
C ARG A 52 -19.57 13.59 6.51
N LEU A 53 -20.27 12.62 7.09
CA LEU A 53 -20.16 11.19 6.76
C LEU A 53 -21.31 10.81 5.82
N ALA A 54 -21.08 9.91 4.87
CA ALA A 54 -22.09 9.46 3.91
C ALA A 54 -22.38 7.96 4.10
N PHE A 55 -23.64 7.62 4.35
CA PHE A 55 -24.05 6.24 4.64
C PHE A 55 -24.60 5.47 3.44
N GLY A 56 -24.96 6.19 2.37
CA GLY A 56 -25.46 5.64 1.12
C GLY A 56 -26.55 6.49 0.47
N VAL A 57 -27.24 5.90 -0.51
CA VAL A 57 -28.34 6.51 -1.26
C VAL A 57 -29.61 5.69 -1.00
N TRP A 58 -30.76 6.34 -0.88
CA TRP A 58 -32.07 5.66 -0.89
C TRP A 58 -32.49 5.39 -2.35
N PRO A 59 -33.07 4.21 -2.69
CA PRO A 59 -33.60 3.19 -1.79
C PRO A 59 -32.60 2.13 -1.29
N THR A 60 -31.39 2.05 -1.84
CA THR A 60 -30.37 1.04 -1.50
C THR A 60 -30.04 0.98 0.00
N VAL A 61 -30.10 2.13 0.68
CA VAL A 61 -30.01 2.22 2.15
C VAL A 61 -31.33 2.73 2.71
N THR A 62 -31.97 1.92 3.53
CA THR A 62 -33.21 2.24 4.24
C THR A 62 -32.97 3.17 5.43
N LEU A 63 -34.03 3.82 5.95
CA LEU A 63 -33.95 4.65 7.16
C LEU A 63 -33.44 3.85 8.38
N ALA A 64 -33.82 2.57 8.50
CA ALA A 64 -33.34 1.70 9.58
C ALA A 64 -31.83 1.45 9.49
N GLN A 65 -31.32 1.09 8.31
CA GLN A 65 -29.90 0.92 8.07
C GLN A 65 -29.10 2.22 8.25
N ALA A 66 -29.66 3.37 7.85
CA ALA A 66 -29.04 4.68 8.07
C ALA A 66 -28.93 5.03 9.57
N ARG A 67 -29.89 4.60 10.40
CA ARG A 67 -29.83 4.74 11.86
C ARG A 67 -28.80 3.80 12.49
N ALA A 68 -28.73 2.55 12.04
CA ALA A 68 -27.69 1.60 12.51
C ALA A 68 -26.28 2.14 12.23
N LYS A 69 -26.01 2.56 10.99
CA LYS A 69 -24.73 3.18 10.59
C LYS A 69 -24.39 4.47 11.35
N ARG A 70 -25.40 5.27 11.70
CA ARG A 70 -25.24 6.45 12.59
C ARG A 70 -24.75 6.03 13.98
N ASP A 71 -25.33 4.97 14.54
CA ASP A 71 -25.02 4.53 15.90
C ASP A 71 -23.68 3.80 15.97
N GLU A 72 -23.29 3.08 14.92
CA GLU A 72 -21.92 2.58 14.68
C GLU A 72 -20.90 3.73 14.60
N ALA A 73 -21.13 4.72 13.75
CA ALA A 73 -20.24 5.87 13.60
C ALA A 73 -20.13 6.68 14.91
N LYS A 74 -21.18 6.72 15.74
CA LYS A 74 -21.12 7.32 17.08
C LYS A 74 -20.30 6.52 18.08
N LYS A 75 -20.31 5.19 18.02
CA LYS A 75 -19.42 4.34 18.84
C LYS A 75 -17.95 4.62 18.53
N LEU A 76 -17.59 4.68 17.25
CA LEU A 76 -16.25 5.04 16.80
C LEU A 76 -15.83 6.43 17.30
N LEU A 77 -16.71 7.43 17.18
CA LEU A 77 -16.45 8.78 17.69
C LEU A 77 -16.28 8.83 19.22
N ALA A 78 -17.00 8.00 19.97
CA ALA A 78 -16.84 7.88 21.43
C ALA A 78 -15.51 7.21 21.81
N GLN A 79 -14.96 6.36 20.95
CA GLN A 79 -13.62 5.78 21.06
C GLN A 79 -12.51 6.73 20.57
N GLY A 80 -12.84 7.92 20.07
CA GLY A 80 -11.89 8.88 19.51
C GLY A 80 -11.43 8.55 18.08
N ILE A 81 -12.03 7.55 17.43
CA ILE A 81 -11.73 7.13 16.05
C ILE A 81 -12.55 7.99 15.07
N ASP A 82 -11.93 8.44 13.98
CA ASP A 82 -12.63 9.16 12.90
C ASP A 82 -13.33 8.15 11.97
N PRO A 83 -14.67 8.10 11.91
CA PRO A 83 -15.39 7.12 11.11
C PRO A 83 -15.15 7.25 9.60
N LYS A 84 -14.67 8.41 9.14
CA LYS A 84 -14.37 8.68 7.73
C LYS A 84 -12.95 8.23 7.36
N ALA A 85 -12.03 8.21 8.32
CA ALA A 85 -10.75 7.53 8.18
C ALA A 85 -10.99 6.01 8.13
N GLU A 86 -11.71 5.47 9.11
CA GLU A 86 -12.11 4.06 9.19
C GLU A 86 -12.80 3.58 7.90
N GLN A 87 -13.81 4.31 7.40
CA GLN A 87 -14.49 3.97 6.15
C GLN A 87 -13.55 3.98 4.93
N LYS A 88 -12.55 4.87 4.92
CA LYS A 88 -11.55 4.93 3.84
C LYS A 88 -10.55 3.78 3.94
N GLU A 89 -10.12 3.42 5.14
CA GLU A 89 -9.21 2.30 5.39
C GLU A 89 -9.88 0.97 5.05
N ALA A 90 -11.09 0.72 5.56
CA ALA A 90 -11.90 -0.44 5.20
C ALA A 90 -12.20 -0.49 3.68
N GLN A 91 -12.38 0.64 3.01
CA GLN A 91 -12.54 0.68 1.55
C GLN A 91 -11.22 0.36 0.83
N ALA A 92 -10.08 0.86 1.31
CA ALA A 92 -8.75 0.60 0.77
C ALA A 92 -8.30 -0.86 0.96
N GLU A 93 -8.71 -1.49 2.06
CA GLU A 93 -8.56 -2.93 2.30
C GLU A 93 -9.37 -3.75 1.28
N ASN A 94 -10.67 -3.46 1.15
CA ASN A 94 -11.54 -4.14 0.19
C ASN A 94 -11.17 -3.86 -1.29
N SER A 95 -10.52 -2.74 -1.60
CA SER A 95 -10.08 -2.39 -2.95
C SER A 95 -8.64 -2.85 -3.27
N GLY A 96 -7.97 -3.59 -2.37
CA GLY A 96 -6.60 -4.06 -2.57
C GLY A 96 -5.55 -2.95 -2.67
N ALA A 97 -5.81 -1.77 -2.12
CA ALA A 97 -4.89 -0.63 -2.18
C ALA A 97 -3.57 -0.89 -1.40
N TYR A 98 -3.63 -1.73 -0.37
CA TYR A 98 -2.46 -2.16 0.41
C TYR A 98 -1.80 -3.44 -0.10
N THR A 99 -2.21 -3.97 -1.27
CA THR A 99 -1.56 -5.17 -1.83
C THR A 99 -0.16 -4.87 -2.33
N PHE A 100 0.74 -5.85 -2.22
CA PHE A 100 2.12 -5.73 -2.68
C PHE A 100 2.20 -5.32 -4.17
N GLU A 101 1.29 -5.83 -5.01
CA GLU A 101 1.23 -5.48 -6.43
C GLU A 101 0.90 -4.00 -6.66
N THR A 102 -0.10 -3.45 -5.97
CA THR A 102 -0.44 -2.01 -6.06
C THR A 102 0.77 -1.15 -5.72
N ILE A 103 1.42 -1.40 -4.58
CA ILE A 103 2.59 -0.64 -4.13
C ILE A 103 3.80 -0.84 -5.08
N ALA A 104 3.99 -2.04 -5.63
CA ALA A 104 5.04 -2.31 -6.61
C ALA A 104 4.81 -1.58 -7.94
N ARG A 105 3.55 -1.44 -8.39
CA ARG A 105 3.19 -0.66 -9.59
C ARG A 105 3.34 0.85 -9.35
N GLU A 106 3.02 1.35 -8.15
CA GLU A 106 3.32 2.74 -7.77
C GLU A 106 4.83 3.04 -7.73
N TRP A 107 5.64 2.16 -7.13
CA TRP A 107 7.10 2.25 -7.14
C TRP A 107 7.69 2.22 -8.55
N HIS A 108 7.13 1.40 -9.44
CA HIS A 108 7.52 1.34 -10.84
C HIS A 108 7.19 2.65 -11.59
N ALA A 109 6.00 3.21 -11.35
CA ALA A 109 5.57 4.47 -11.93
C ALA A 109 6.40 5.68 -11.43
N SER A 110 6.87 5.66 -10.17
CA SER A 110 7.66 6.77 -9.60
C SER A 110 9.03 6.95 -10.26
N ASN A 111 9.59 5.89 -10.85
CA ASN A 111 10.90 5.91 -11.49
C ASN A 111 10.85 6.47 -12.92
N LYS A 112 10.95 7.81 -13.02
CA LYS A 112 10.97 8.57 -14.29
C LYS A 112 12.32 8.54 -15.04
N ARG A 113 13.39 8.01 -14.44
CA ARG A 113 14.75 7.99 -15.02
C ARG A 113 15.06 6.74 -15.86
N TRP A 114 14.17 5.75 -15.87
CA TRP A 114 14.36 4.51 -16.64
C TRP A 114 13.84 4.67 -18.06
N SER A 115 14.57 4.12 -19.03
CA SER A 115 14.05 3.94 -20.39
C SER A 115 12.84 3.00 -20.40
N GLU A 116 11.99 3.09 -21.42
CA GLU A 116 10.76 2.30 -21.47
C GLU A 116 11.05 0.79 -21.54
N ASP A 117 12.04 0.36 -22.30
CA ASP A 117 12.50 -1.04 -22.30
C ASP A 117 12.95 -1.53 -20.91
N HIS A 118 13.59 -0.65 -20.12
CA HIS A 118 13.98 -0.99 -18.76
C HIS A 118 12.76 -1.08 -17.85
N ARG A 119 11.81 -0.14 -17.96
CA ARG A 119 10.53 -0.15 -17.25
C ARG A 119 9.77 -1.44 -17.54
N LEU A 120 9.53 -1.77 -18.81
CA LEU A 120 8.80 -2.98 -19.22
C LEU A 120 9.49 -4.25 -18.72
N ARG A 121 10.83 -4.33 -18.83
CA ARG A 121 11.62 -5.47 -18.32
C ARG A 121 11.57 -5.59 -16.80
N VAL A 122 11.56 -4.47 -16.06
CA VAL A 122 11.41 -4.47 -14.59
C VAL A 122 10.06 -5.04 -14.20
N LEU A 123 8.97 -4.53 -14.81
CA LEU A 123 7.60 -4.92 -14.47
C LEU A 123 7.31 -6.38 -14.81
N ARG A 124 7.64 -6.82 -16.02
CA ARG A 124 7.49 -8.22 -16.46
C ARG A 124 8.19 -9.21 -15.52
N TYR A 125 9.32 -8.85 -14.92
CA TYR A 125 10.03 -9.71 -13.98
C TYR A 125 9.31 -9.82 -12.63
N LEU A 126 8.61 -8.77 -12.18
CA LEU A 126 7.76 -8.83 -11.00
C LEU A 126 6.49 -9.65 -11.28
N GLU A 127 5.87 -9.46 -12.45
CA GLU A 127 4.68 -10.20 -12.90
C GLU A 127 4.94 -11.71 -13.08
N LEU A 128 6.14 -12.10 -13.56
CA LEU A 128 6.48 -13.51 -13.75
C LEU A 128 6.88 -14.23 -12.44
N TYR A 129 7.58 -13.55 -11.54
CA TYR A 129 8.27 -14.22 -10.43
C TYR A 129 7.77 -13.85 -9.03
N ILE A 130 7.09 -12.72 -8.85
CA ILE A 130 6.74 -12.17 -7.53
C ILE A 130 5.22 -12.07 -7.34
N PHE A 131 4.52 -11.40 -8.24
CA PHE A 131 3.06 -11.19 -8.12
C PHE A 131 2.24 -12.48 -8.02
N PRO A 132 2.56 -13.60 -8.71
CA PRO A 132 1.82 -14.86 -8.56
C PRO A 132 1.88 -15.48 -7.17
N TYR A 133 2.81 -15.05 -6.31
CA TYR A 133 3.01 -15.61 -4.97
C TYR A 133 2.64 -14.64 -3.84
N ILE A 134 2.89 -13.34 -4.02
CA ILE A 134 2.65 -12.32 -2.97
C ILE A 134 1.90 -11.08 -3.47
N GLY A 135 1.55 -11.00 -4.76
CA GLY A 135 0.98 -9.79 -5.38
C GLY A 135 -0.30 -9.31 -4.72
N SER A 136 -1.22 -10.24 -4.45
CA SER A 136 -2.50 -10.00 -3.75
C SER A 136 -2.39 -9.93 -2.22
N SER A 137 -1.20 -10.16 -1.64
CA SER A 137 -1.01 -10.13 -0.18
C SER A 137 -0.91 -8.68 0.32
N ASP A 138 -1.55 -8.40 1.45
CA ASP A 138 -1.44 -7.11 2.14
C ASP A 138 0.00 -6.88 2.63
N ILE A 139 0.62 -5.78 2.19
CA ILE A 139 1.98 -5.40 2.53
C ILE A 139 2.20 -5.25 4.04
N ARG A 140 1.14 -4.92 4.79
CA ARG A 140 1.15 -4.77 6.27
C ARG A 140 1.31 -6.11 6.99
N GLN A 141 1.00 -7.22 6.32
CA GLN A 141 1.05 -8.59 6.87
C GLN A 141 2.25 -9.39 6.36
N LEU A 142 2.99 -8.88 5.35
CA LEU A 142 4.11 -9.59 4.72
C LEU A 142 5.37 -9.61 5.61
N LYS A 143 5.68 -10.80 6.14
CA LYS A 143 6.97 -11.10 6.80
C LYS A 143 8.06 -11.38 5.77
N THR A 144 9.33 -11.20 6.17
CA THR A 144 10.52 -11.44 5.34
C THR A 144 10.57 -12.85 4.71
N SER A 145 10.02 -13.86 5.39
CA SER A 145 9.90 -15.23 4.85
C SER A 145 9.07 -15.29 3.56
N HIS A 146 7.93 -14.60 3.50
CA HIS A 146 7.04 -14.58 2.33
C HIS A 146 7.68 -13.83 1.16
N LEU A 147 8.43 -12.76 1.43
CA LEU A 147 9.18 -12.01 0.42
C LEU A 147 10.32 -12.84 -0.19
N LEU A 148 11.01 -13.65 0.62
CA LEU A 148 12.15 -14.47 0.19
C LEU A 148 11.76 -15.78 -0.52
N ALA A 149 10.61 -16.36 -0.20
CA ALA A 149 10.14 -17.62 -0.80
C ALA A 149 10.15 -17.62 -2.35
N PRO A 150 9.53 -16.64 -3.05
CA PRO A 150 9.57 -16.62 -4.52
C PRO A 150 10.98 -16.39 -5.07
N ILE A 151 11.80 -15.56 -4.41
CA ILE A 151 13.18 -15.28 -4.83
C ILE A 151 14.04 -16.55 -4.75
N LYS A 152 13.94 -17.30 -3.64
CA LYS A 152 14.65 -18.58 -3.46
C LYS A 152 14.26 -19.62 -4.51
N LYS A 153 12.99 -19.64 -4.95
CA LYS A 153 12.52 -20.53 -6.03
C LYS A 153 13.18 -20.20 -7.38
N VAL A 154 13.39 -18.93 -7.68
CA VAL A 154 14.12 -18.46 -8.87
C VAL A 154 15.61 -18.79 -8.78
N ASP A 155 16.22 -18.60 -7.61
CA ASP A 155 17.63 -18.91 -7.33
C ASP A 155 17.91 -20.41 -7.53
N ALA A 156 17.08 -21.28 -6.92
CA ALA A 156 17.12 -22.74 -7.07
C ALA A 156 16.87 -23.22 -8.51
N SER A 157 16.29 -22.38 -9.38
CA SER A 157 16.16 -22.64 -10.82
C SER A 157 17.41 -22.28 -11.63
N GLY A 158 18.55 -22.02 -10.96
CA GLY A 158 19.83 -21.62 -11.56
C GLY A 158 19.92 -20.15 -11.99
N LYS A 159 18.85 -19.35 -11.81
CA LYS A 159 18.73 -17.98 -12.32
C LYS A 159 19.23 -16.93 -11.31
N HIS A 160 20.44 -17.13 -10.81
CA HIS A 160 21.03 -16.37 -9.69
C HIS A 160 21.01 -14.83 -9.88
N ASP A 161 21.43 -14.31 -11.04
CA ASP A 161 21.38 -12.85 -11.33
C ASP A 161 19.94 -12.30 -11.33
N VAL A 162 18.96 -13.10 -11.78
CA VAL A 162 17.54 -12.75 -11.72
C VAL A 162 17.07 -12.69 -10.27
N ALA A 163 17.42 -13.68 -9.45
CA ALA A 163 17.08 -13.72 -8.03
C ALA A 163 17.67 -12.50 -7.28
N GLN A 164 18.94 -12.18 -7.52
CA GLN A 164 19.60 -11.01 -6.91
C GLN A 164 18.92 -9.69 -7.31
N ARG A 165 18.60 -9.50 -8.60
CA ARG A 165 17.87 -8.31 -9.07
C ARG A 165 16.45 -8.23 -8.49
N LEU A 166 15.75 -9.36 -8.36
CA LEU A 166 14.45 -9.41 -7.71
C LEU A 166 14.54 -9.01 -6.23
N GLN A 167 15.53 -9.52 -5.49
CA GLN A 167 15.76 -9.15 -4.09
C GLN A 167 16.01 -7.65 -3.91
N GLN A 168 16.83 -7.05 -4.78
CA GLN A 168 17.08 -5.59 -4.77
C GLN A 168 15.78 -4.80 -4.99
N ARG A 169 14.95 -5.22 -5.96
CA ARG A 169 13.67 -4.56 -6.30
C ARG A 169 12.63 -4.71 -5.20
N VAL A 170 12.42 -5.92 -4.67
CA VAL A 170 11.52 -6.17 -3.54
C VAL A 170 11.97 -5.36 -2.32
N THR A 171 13.27 -5.29 -2.05
CA THR A 171 13.81 -4.44 -0.97
C THR A 171 13.55 -2.94 -1.23
N ALA A 172 13.67 -2.47 -2.47
CA ALA A 172 13.37 -1.07 -2.82
C ALA A 172 11.87 -0.74 -2.69
N ILE A 173 10.99 -1.66 -3.08
CA ILE A 173 9.52 -1.53 -2.90
C ILE A 173 9.18 -1.45 -1.41
N MET A 174 9.70 -2.37 -0.58
CA MET A 174 9.48 -2.37 0.88
C MET A 174 10.14 -1.20 1.63
N ARG A 175 11.08 -0.48 0.99
CA ARG A 175 11.74 0.72 1.54
C ARG A 175 11.14 2.04 1.06
N MET A 176 10.16 2.00 0.15
CA MET A 176 9.42 3.20 -0.22
C MET A 176 8.81 3.83 1.05
N PRO A 177 8.93 5.14 1.26
CA PRO A 177 8.09 5.80 2.24
C PRO A 177 6.66 5.69 1.75
N TYR A 178 5.89 4.77 2.35
CA TYR A 178 4.45 4.68 2.17
C TYR A 178 3.90 6.09 2.42
N ARG A 179 3.36 6.75 1.39
CA ARG A 179 2.88 8.14 1.56
C ARG A 179 1.61 8.20 2.42
N THR A 180 1.09 7.05 2.84
CA THR A 180 -0.14 6.88 3.59
C THR A 180 -0.04 5.67 4.54
N ILE A 181 0.17 5.96 5.85
CA ILE A 181 -0.13 5.11 7.04
C ILE A 181 0.90 4.00 7.41
N ILE A 182 1.16 3.88 8.73
CA ILE A 182 2.10 2.99 9.48
C ILE A 182 3.53 3.55 9.70
N SER A 183 3.59 4.70 10.36
CA SER A 183 4.80 5.26 10.99
C SER A 183 5.14 4.64 12.35
N THR A 184 5.24 3.30 12.44
CA THR A 184 5.95 2.60 13.52
C THR A 184 6.15 1.12 13.16
N LEU A 185 7.19 0.47 13.72
CA LEU A 185 7.41 -0.98 13.69
C LEU A 185 7.77 -1.64 12.33
N ILE A 186 8.79 -1.11 11.65
CA ILE A 186 9.71 -1.98 10.88
C ILE A 186 11.13 -1.69 11.36
N GLN A 187 11.69 -2.61 12.16
CA GLN A 187 13.12 -2.63 12.47
C GLN A 187 13.92 -2.70 11.15
N PRO A 188 15.07 -2.01 11.03
CA PRO A 188 15.85 -2.06 9.79
C PRO A 188 16.20 -3.51 9.47
N VAL A 189 15.75 -4.00 8.31
CA VAL A 189 16.10 -5.34 7.82
C VAL A 189 17.60 -5.34 7.49
N THR A 190 18.40 -5.67 8.51
CA THR A 190 19.83 -5.87 8.43
C THR A 190 20.08 -7.29 7.92
N TRP A 191 20.45 -7.37 6.65
CA TRP A 191 20.87 -8.64 6.06
C TRP A 191 22.23 -9.05 6.64
N PRO A 192 22.42 -10.28 7.14
CA PRO A 192 23.75 -10.77 7.48
C PRO A 192 24.58 -10.85 6.19
N VAL A 193 25.62 -10.02 6.13
CA VAL A 193 26.52 -9.93 4.97
C VAL A 193 27.42 -11.16 4.90
N ARG A 194 26.97 -12.20 4.15
CA ARG A 194 27.80 -13.11 3.33
C ARG A 194 26.94 -14.22 2.70
N TYR A 195 26.41 -13.96 1.51
CA TYR A 195 26.15 -15.06 0.57
C TYR A 195 27.52 -15.54 0.05
N ARG A 196 27.98 -16.70 0.51
CA ARG A 196 29.20 -17.34 -0.03
C ARG A 196 28.86 -17.93 -1.39
N GLN A 197 29.27 -17.27 -2.47
CA GLN A 197 29.27 -17.84 -3.81
C GLN A 197 30.07 -19.16 -3.80
N PRO A 198 29.58 -20.25 -4.41
CA PRO A 198 30.43 -21.42 -4.66
C PRO A 198 31.58 -20.99 -5.58
N LYS A 199 32.82 -21.40 -5.26
CA LYS A 199 33.97 -21.10 -6.11
C LYS A 199 33.74 -21.71 -7.50
N ARG A 200 33.80 -20.90 -8.54
CA ARG A 200 34.02 -21.40 -9.90
C ARG A 200 35.50 -21.78 -10.00
N ASP A 201 35.79 -23.03 -10.33
CA ASP A 201 37.14 -23.37 -10.77
C ASP A 201 37.39 -22.71 -12.11
N ILE A 202 38.45 -21.91 -12.16
CA ILE A 202 38.97 -21.26 -13.36
C ILE A 202 40.47 -21.47 -13.35
N THR A 203 40.90 -22.59 -13.93
CA THR A 203 42.29 -22.78 -14.35
C THR A 203 42.56 -21.85 -15.53
N PRO A 204 43.45 -20.84 -15.40
CA PRO A 204 43.78 -19.97 -16.53
C PRO A 204 44.66 -20.71 -17.54
N PRO A 205 44.50 -20.50 -18.86
CA PRO A 205 45.47 -20.95 -19.84
C PRO A 205 46.73 -20.06 -19.78
N TYR A 206 47.91 -20.68 -19.91
CA TYR A 206 49.18 -19.96 -20.04
C TYR A 206 49.24 -19.10 -21.31
N PRO A 207 49.81 -17.88 -21.23
CA PRO A 207 50.50 -17.22 -22.34
C PRO A 207 52.04 -17.28 -22.16
N PRO A 208 52.82 -17.01 -23.23
CA PRO A 208 54.22 -17.43 -23.31
C PRO A 208 55.23 -16.49 -22.64
N ALA A 209 56.47 -16.99 -22.52
CA ALA A 209 57.58 -16.33 -21.85
C ALA A 209 58.09 -15.06 -22.55
N GLY A 210 58.49 -14.06 -21.75
CA GLY A 210 59.26 -12.90 -22.22
C GLY A 210 59.21 -11.70 -21.27
N SER A 211 60.37 -11.08 -21.03
CA SER A 211 60.57 -9.80 -20.34
C SER A 211 60.39 -9.77 -18.81
N LEU A 212 61.52 -9.87 -18.11
CA LEU A 212 61.72 -9.42 -16.73
C LEU A 212 61.49 -7.90 -16.60
N SER A 213 60.97 -7.42 -15.47
CA SER A 213 61.60 -6.39 -14.60
C SER A 213 60.63 -5.69 -13.65
N PHE A 214 61.21 -5.11 -12.59
CA PHE A 214 60.65 -4.19 -11.58
C PHE A 214 59.97 -4.77 -10.32
N LEU A 215 60.83 -4.85 -9.31
CA LEU A 215 60.61 -5.11 -7.89
C LEU A 215 60.27 -3.82 -7.11
N LEU A 216 60.18 -3.95 -5.78
CA LEU A 216 59.98 -2.91 -4.72
C LEU A 216 58.56 -2.32 -4.67
N VAL A 217 57.78 -2.45 -3.59
CA VAL A 217 58.05 -2.53 -2.13
C VAL A 217 58.75 -1.29 -1.57
N LEU A 218 57.97 -0.46 -0.85
CA LEU A 218 58.48 0.46 0.17
C LEU A 218 57.60 0.36 1.43
N LEU A 219 58.21 0.38 2.60
CA LEU A 219 57.59 0.15 3.91
C LEU A 219 58.11 1.21 4.93
N HIS A 220 57.45 1.29 6.09
CA HIS A 220 57.68 2.20 7.25
C HIS A 220 57.03 3.59 7.09
N ILE A 221 56.30 4.11 8.07
CA ILE A 221 56.67 4.51 9.46
C ILE A 221 55.37 4.48 10.33
N VAL A 222 55.29 4.18 11.64
CA VAL A 222 56.18 3.74 12.73
C VAL A 222 55.30 3.19 13.89
N GLY A 223 55.83 2.40 14.85
CA GLY A 223 55.16 2.24 16.16
C GLY A 223 55.55 1.07 17.06
N VAL A 224 56.71 1.19 17.76
CA VAL A 224 57.18 0.45 18.96
C VAL A 224 57.09 -1.09 18.95
#